data_AF-A0A0V0WZ62-F1
#
_entry.id   AF-A0A0V0WZ62-F1
#
_cell.length_a   1.000
_cell.length_b   1.000
_cell.length_c   1.000
_cell.angle_alpha   90.00
_cell.angle_beta   90.00
_cell.angle_gamma   90.00
#
_symmetry.space_group_name_H-M   'P 1'
#
loop_
_entity.id
_entity.type
_entity.pdbx_description
1 polymer ?
#
loop_
_entity_poly.entity_id
_entity_poly.type
_entity_poly.pdbx_seq_one_letter_code
_entity_poly.pdbx_strand_id
1 'polypeptide(L)'
;LTTYRLTRVCFRLACSPYLDMQVANHHLSANHDCFGAIADDIKASMYVDDLVVSCDTVAEAKDFVCRSSELLASGRFHLAKWASNVPQVLVDRPTEETHENK
;
A
#
# COMPACT_ATOMS: atom_id res chain seq x y z
N LEU A 1 22.51 -1.75 33.31
CA LEU A 1 22.23 -1.31 31.93
C LEU A 1 21.43 -2.40 31.26
N THR A 2 20.26 -2.07 30.72
CA THR A 2 19.41 -3.02 29.98
C THR A 2 19.58 -2.75 28.50
N THR A 3 20.03 -3.74 27.73
CA THR A 3 20.22 -3.65 26.28
C THR A 3 18.99 -4.22 25.57
N TYR A 4 18.50 -3.51 24.57
CA TYR A 4 17.37 -3.95 23.74
C TYR A 4 17.85 -4.24 22.31
N ARG A 5 17.20 -5.20 21.63
CA ARG A 5 17.45 -5.54 20.23
C ARG A 5 16.14 -5.43 19.45
N LEU A 6 16.17 -4.69 18.36
CA LEU A 6 15.04 -4.57 17.44
C LEU A 6 14.90 -5.86 16.62
N THR A 7 13.67 -6.35 16.48
CA THR A 7 13.34 -7.58 15.74
C THR A 7 12.72 -7.32 14.37
N ARG A 8 12.64 -6.04 13.97
CA ARG A 8 12.09 -5.55 12.70
C ARG A 8 13.03 -4.51 12.12
N VAL A 9 12.93 -4.30 10.80
CA VAL A 9 13.61 -3.20 10.13
C VAL A 9 13.20 -1.89 10.82
N CYS A 10 14.18 -1.11 11.21
CA CYS A 10 13.95 0.12 11.95
C CYS A 10 13.67 1.25 10.97
N PHE A 11 12.82 2.20 11.33
CA PHE A 11 12.74 3.43 10.56
C PHE A 11 14.08 4.18 10.61
N ARG A 12 14.40 4.91 9.53
CA ARG A 12 15.57 5.80 9.42
C ARG A 12 16.95 5.12 9.34
N LEU A 13 17.03 3.81 9.15
CA LEU A 13 18.31 3.24 8.68
C LEU A 13 18.49 3.63 7.22
N ALA A 14 19.74 3.85 6.81
CA ALA A 14 20.07 4.17 5.42
C ALA A 14 19.58 3.08 4.44
N CYS A 15 19.47 1.83 4.90
CA CYS A 15 19.00 0.71 4.09
C CYS A 15 17.49 0.45 4.15
N SER A 16 16.74 1.03 5.11
CA SER A 16 15.33 0.68 5.31
C SER A 16 14.46 0.91 4.07
N PRO A 17 14.54 2.05 3.37
CA PRO A 17 13.70 2.29 2.19
C PRO A 17 13.92 1.26 1.09
N TYR A 18 15.18 0.85 0.88
CA TYR A 18 15.51 -0.18 -0.09
C TYR A 18 14.93 -1.54 0.32
N LEU A 19 15.10 -1.93 1.59
CA LEU A 19 14.59 -3.21 2.09
C LEU A 19 13.06 -3.27 2.02
N ASP A 20 12.37 -2.21 2.44
CA ASP A 20 10.91 -2.14 2.44
C ASP A 20 10.38 -2.24 1.00
N MET A 21 10.95 -1.48 0.07
CA MET A 21 10.58 -1.52 -1.34
C MET A 21 10.85 -2.90 -1.97
N GLN A 22 11.98 -3.53 -1.66
CA GLN A 22 12.33 -4.83 -2.24
C GLN A 22 11.41 -5.95 -1.73
N VAL A 23 11.00 -5.90 -0.47
CA VAL A 23 10.05 -6.85 0.09
C VAL A 23 8.67 -6.66 -0.55
N ALA A 24 8.20 -5.42 -0.72
CA ALA A 24 6.96 -5.13 -1.43
C ALA A 24 7.01 -5.61 -2.90
N ASN A 25 8.09 -5.29 -3.62
CA ASN A 25 8.31 -5.75 -4.99
C ASN A 25 8.31 -7.27 -5.12
N HIS A 26 8.96 -7.97 -4.20
CA HIS A 26 8.97 -9.43 -4.18
C HIS A 26 7.55 -9.98 -4.01
N HIS A 27 6.77 -9.42 -3.07
CA HIS A 27 5.39 -9.81 -2.84
C HIS A 27 4.50 -9.59 -4.08
N LEU A 28 4.62 -8.43 -4.74
CA LEU A 28 3.87 -8.11 -5.96
C LEU A 28 4.22 -9.07 -7.10
N SER A 29 5.51 -9.33 -7.34
CA SER A 29 5.95 -10.26 -8.38
C SER A 29 5.52 -11.70 -8.10
N ALA A 30 5.53 -12.14 -6.83
CA ALA A 30 5.09 -13.50 -6.46
C ALA A 30 3.57 -13.72 -6.63
N ASN A 31 2.78 -12.66 -6.65
CA ASN A 31 1.33 -12.71 -6.78
C ASN A 31 0.83 -12.21 -8.14
N HIS A 32 1.72 -11.94 -9.09
CA HIS A 32 1.37 -11.44 -10.42
C HIS A 32 0.42 -12.38 -11.17
N ASP A 33 0.66 -13.69 -11.14
CA ASP A 33 -0.20 -14.67 -11.81
C ASP A 33 -1.66 -14.64 -11.31
N CYS A 34 -1.87 -14.31 -10.03
CA CYS A 34 -3.20 -14.27 -9.41
C CYS A 34 -3.90 -12.93 -9.58
N PHE A 35 -3.14 -11.82 -9.59
CA PHE A 35 -3.69 -10.46 -9.56
C PHE A 35 -3.51 -9.69 -10.87
N GLY A 36 -2.65 -10.14 -11.76
CA GLY A 36 -2.38 -9.55 -13.07
C GLY A 36 -1.84 -8.12 -12.98
N ALA A 37 -2.32 -7.26 -13.87
CA ALA A 37 -1.82 -5.89 -14.07
C ALA A 37 -1.84 -5.00 -12.82
N ILE A 38 -2.72 -5.25 -11.85
CA ILE A 38 -2.76 -4.46 -10.61
C ILE A 38 -1.44 -4.55 -9.82
N ALA A 39 -0.72 -5.67 -9.91
CA ALA A 39 0.58 -5.81 -9.27
C ALA A 39 1.63 -4.87 -9.90
N ASP A 40 1.55 -4.68 -11.22
CA ASP A 40 2.40 -3.75 -11.96
C ASP A 40 2.02 -2.29 -11.66
N ASP A 41 0.72 -1.99 -11.60
CA ASP A 41 0.21 -0.65 -11.29
C ASP A 41 0.60 -0.22 -9.87
N ILE A 42 0.47 -1.11 -8.88
CA ILE A 42 0.93 -0.85 -7.51
C ILE A 42 2.44 -0.61 -7.49
N LYS A 43 3.21 -1.46 -8.19
CA LYS A 43 4.67 -1.32 -8.26
C LYS A 43 5.09 0.02 -8.86
N ALA A 44 4.38 0.51 -9.87
CA ALA A 44 4.62 1.82 -10.49
C ALA A 44 4.17 3.00 -9.60
N SER A 45 3.21 2.77 -8.72
CA SER A 45 2.56 3.80 -7.89
C SER A 45 3.10 3.87 -6.45
N MET A 46 3.93 2.91 -6.03
CA MET A 46 4.53 2.87 -4.70
C MET A 46 5.73 3.81 -4.57
N TYR A 47 5.74 4.61 -3.50
CA TYR A 47 6.87 5.40 -3.06
C TYR A 47 7.18 5.11 -1.59
N VAL A 48 8.15 4.23 -1.37
CA VAL A 48 8.57 3.75 -0.04
C VAL A 48 7.36 3.16 0.72
N ASP A 49 6.77 3.91 1.64
CA ASP A 49 5.62 3.53 2.44
C ASP A 49 4.27 4.06 1.92
N ASP A 50 4.28 4.95 0.93
CA ASP A 50 3.08 5.53 0.34
C ASP A 50 2.68 4.84 -0.98
N LEU A 51 1.37 4.67 -1.19
CA LEU A 51 0.78 4.25 -2.47
C LEU A 51 -0.08 5.39 -3.02
N VAL A 52 0.34 5.98 -4.14
CA VAL A 52 -0.33 7.14 -4.72
C VAL A 52 -0.67 6.84 -6.17
N VAL A 53 -1.97 6.84 -6.49
CA VAL A 53 -2.49 6.55 -7.82
C VAL A 53 -3.40 7.67 -8.30
N SER A 54 -3.43 7.89 -9.61
CA SER A 54 -4.43 8.72 -10.29
C SER A 54 -5.23 7.83 -11.23
N CYS A 55 -6.55 7.97 -11.22
CA CYS A 55 -7.46 7.23 -12.09
C CYS A 55 -8.37 8.21 -12.84
N ASP A 56 -8.81 7.84 -14.04
CA ASP A 56 -9.67 8.69 -14.87
C ASP A 56 -11.12 8.67 -14.40
N THR A 57 -11.54 7.60 -13.71
CA THR A 57 -12.92 7.45 -13.23
C THR A 57 -12.99 7.00 -11.77
N VAL A 58 -14.13 7.32 -11.12
CA VAL A 58 -14.44 6.87 -9.74
C VAL A 58 -14.52 5.35 -9.65
N ALA A 59 -15.02 4.69 -10.70
CA ALA A 59 -15.14 3.24 -10.74
C ALA A 59 -13.76 2.56 -10.74
N GLU A 60 -12.82 3.04 -11.56
CA GLU A 60 -11.43 2.54 -11.56
C GLU A 60 -10.75 2.79 -10.23
N ALA A 61 -10.92 3.98 -9.64
CA ALA A 61 -10.35 4.28 -8.33
C ALA A 61 -10.88 3.34 -7.24
N LYS A 62 -12.18 3.02 -7.24
CA LYS A 62 -12.77 2.04 -6.31
C LYS A 62 -12.21 0.64 -6.52
N ASP A 63 -12.11 0.19 -7.77
CA ASP A 63 -11.54 -1.13 -8.09
C ASP A 63 -10.08 -1.22 -7.64
N PHE A 64 -9.27 -0.20 -7.94
CA PHE A 64 -7.87 -0.12 -7.53
C PHE A 64 -7.74 -0.18 -6.01
N VAL A 65 -8.50 0.64 -5.29
CA VAL A 65 -8.56 0.68 -3.82
C VAL A 65 -8.87 -0.71 -3.26
N CYS A 66 -9.87 -1.40 -3.79
CA CYS A 66 -10.25 -2.74 -3.35
C CYS A 66 -9.14 -3.76 -3.61
N ARG A 67 -8.72 -3.89 -4.87
CA ARG A 67 -7.78 -4.93 -5.31
C ARG A 67 -6.37 -4.74 -4.76
N SER A 68 -5.92 -3.49 -4.62
CA SER A 68 -4.62 -3.19 -3.99
C SER A 68 -4.61 -3.56 -2.51
N SER A 69 -5.70 -3.28 -1.78
CA SER A 69 -5.82 -3.71 -0.39
C SER A 69 -5.86 -5.23 -0.25
N GLU A 70 -6.59 -5.95 -1.10
CA GLU A 70 -6.61 -7.42 -1.07
C GLU A 70 -5.22 -8.01 -1.34
N LEU A 71 -4.55 -7.54 -2.41
CA LEU A 71 -3.22 -8.01 -2.79
C LEU A 71 -2.20 -7.73 -1.67
N LEU A 72 -2.12 -6.51 -1.16
CA LEU A 72 -1.14 -6.15 -0.14
C LEU A 72 -1.44 -6.77 1.23
N ALA A 73 -2.72 -6.91 1.60
CA ALA A 73 -3.12 -7.59 2.83
C ALA A 73 -2.74 -9.09 2.83
N SER A 74 -2.70 -9.75 1.67
CA SER A 74 -2.22 -11.14 1.58
C SER A 74 -0.75 -11.29 2.00
N GLY A 75 0.06 -10.22 1.83
CA GLY A 75 1.44 -10.11 2.31
C GLY A 75 1.57 -9.50 3.71
N ARG A 76 0.44 -9.24 4.41
CA ARG A 76 0.34 -8.49 5.67
C ARG A 76 0.73 -7.00 5.57
N PHE A 77 0.76 -6.44 4.37
CA PHE A 77 0.90 -4.99 4.14
C PHE A 77 -0.49 -4.35 4.19
N HIS A 78 -0.87 -3.86 5.36
CA HIS A 78 -2.17 -3.22 5.54
C HIS A 78 -2.06 -1.75 5.15
N LEU A 79 -2.75 -1.38 4.06
CA LEU A 79 -2.89 0.01 3.64
C LEU A 79 -3.87 0.74 4.56
N ALA A 80 -3.49 1.92 5.02
CA ALA A 80 -4.28 2.73 5.93
C ALA A 80 -4.18 4.22 5.54
N LYS A 81 -4.97 5.07 6.18
CA LYS A 81 -5.02 6.52 5.94
C LYS A 81 -5.34 6.89 4.49
N TRP A 82 -6.26 6.15 3.88
CA TRP A 82 -6.74 6.42 2.54
C TRP A 82 -7.32 7.82 2.44
N ALA A 83 -6.86 8.56 1.43
CA ALA A 83 -7.35 9.88 1.13
C ALA A 83 -7.68 9.96 -0.37
N SER A 84 -8.76 10.66 -0.70
CA SER A 84 -9.17 10.89 -2.08
C SER A 84 -9.77 12.29 -2.22
N ASN A 85 -9.58 12.90 -3.38
CA ASN A 85 -10.29 14.12 -3.77
C ASN A 85 -11.78 13.86 -4.08
N VAL A 86 -12.17 12.59 -4.27
CA VAL A 86 -13.56 12.17 -4.49
C VAL A 86 -14.00 11.24 -3.34
N PRO A 87 -14.77 11.75 -2.35
CA PRO A 87 -15.18 10.98 -1.18
C PRO A 87 -15.91 9.67 -1.52
N GLN A 88 -16.62 9.65 -2.65
CA GLN A 88 -17.35 8.46 -3.13
C GLN A 88 -16.45 7.23 -3.28
N VAL A 89 -15.15 7.41 -3.56
CA VAL A 89 -14.17 6.32 -3.72
C VAL A 89 -13.98 5.54 -2.42
N LEU A 90 -14.12 6.19 -1.26
CA LEU A 90 -13.77 5.63 0.06
C LEU A 90 -14.99 5.32 0.94
N VAL A 91 -16.22 5.46 0.43
CA VAL A 91 -17.46 5.27 1.21
C VAL A 91 -17.56 3.88 1.85
N ASP A 92 -17.03 2.87 1.16
CA ASP A 92 -17.14 1.47 1.56
C ASP A 92 -15.99 1.04 2.52
N ARG A 93 -15.08 1.97 2.87
CA ARG A 93 -13.94 1.71 3.77
C ARG A 93 -14.29 1.94 5.24
N PRO A 94 -13.72 1.15 6.17
CA PRO A 94 -13.79 1.47 7.60
C PRO A 94 -13.20 2.86 7.89
N THR A 95 -13.82 3.60 8.81
CA THR A 95 -13.36 4.95 9.19
C THR A 95 -11.93 4.97 9.73
N GLU A 96 -11.48 3.89 10.36
CA GLU A 96 -10.10 3.72 10.87
C GLU A 96 -9.05 3.68 9.74
N GLU A 97 -9.46 3.32 8.52
CA GLU A 97 -8.59 3.22 7.36
C GLU A 97 -8.59 4.49 6.50
N THR A 98 -9.46 5.47 6.77
CA THR A 98 -9.57 6.71 5.99
C THR A 98 -8.97 7.90 6.72
N HIS A 99 -8.43 8.85 5.97
CA HIS A 99 -7.91 10.11 6.47
C HIS A 99 -8.71 11.27 5.85
N GLU A 100 -9.33 12.10 6.68
CA GLU A 100 -9.98 13.32 6.21
C GLU A 100 -8.91 14.35 5.84
N ASN A 101 -8.89 14.73 4.56
CA ASN A 101 -8.12 15.90 4.14
C ASN A 101 -8.80 17.15 4.73
N LYS A 102 -8.22 17.72 5.78
CA LYS A 102 -8.58 19.04 6.30
C LYS A 102 -8.14 20.17 5.39
#